data_AF-A0A7C7R4F4-F1
#
_entry.id   AF-A0A7C7R4F4-F1
#
_cell.length_a   1.000
_cell.length_b   1.000
_cell.length_c   1.000
_cell.angle_alpha   90.00
_cell.angle_beta   90.00
_cell.angle_gamma   90.00
#
_symmetry.space_group_name_H-M   'P 1'
#
loop_
_entity.id
_entity.type
_entity.pdbx_description
1 polymer ?
#
loop_
_entity_poly.entity_id
_entity_poly.type
_entity_poly.pdbx_seq_one_letter_code
_entity_poly.pdbx_strand_id
1 'polypeptide(L)'
;MEPTTEVSYVVPVDQPNTVREIAERLFPAYTVEAGGFHLAGCKLEDHPFVRLEFQSARGVSLVYVDAQGREADAALVSTLGMANTTPLETDRRLPERELERMIQCGTRIARQKIPEAESATLSRVDVICCRYAHGKIRFTVGDQSADLRFSGWARQLEPPPFVCPYTGIETFHLAATDEGQIAAAEAIQTCAITGRRVLPDALRSCSVTGVRALAEFFATCPVSGKAVLEKEMVPCSTCGQMVSPMVVTAGRCAACQSLAGPETDDPRISRLTQAYPSLSTWPRWQLAETATVLIVVLRKRLRRLLLVLDKDTLEPRRVAAGSRLTAGWSELEPSRLREVLDR
;
A
#
# COMPACT_ATOMS: atom_id res chain seq x y z
N MET A 1 5.25 -50.02 -49.55
CA MET A 1 4.47 -49.80 -48.31
C MET A 1 5.13 -48.61 -47.64
N GLU A 2 4.58 -47.40 -47.85
CA GLU A 2 5.14 -46.21 -47.18
C GLU A 2 4.97 -46.41 -45.67
N PRO A 3 6.04 -46.26 -44.86
CA PRO A 3 5.92 -46.39 -43.42
C PRO A 3 4.91 -45.34 -42.94
N THR A 4 3.81 -45.82 -42.37
CA THR A 4 2.78 -44.94 -41.82
C THR A 4 3.38 -44.28 -40.60
N THR A 5 3.71 -42.99 -40.69
CA THR A 5 4.29 -42.25 -39.57
C THR A 5 3.30 -42.28 -38.41
N GLU A 6 3.70 -42.92 -37.30
CA GLU A 6 2.85 -43.05 -36.11
C GLU A 6 2.72 -41.68 -35.43
N VAL A 7 1.48 -41.19 -35.33
CA VAL A 7 1.15 -39.95 -34.62
C VAL A 7 0.63 -40.30 -33.24
N SER A 8 1.36 -39.88 -32.20
CA SER A 8 0.94 -40.03 -30.81
C SER A 8 0.57 -38.69 -30.18
N TYR A 9 -0.32 -38.70 -29.19
CA TYR A 9 -0.70 -37.52 -28.41
C TYR A 9 -0.20 -37.71 -26.99
N VAL A 10 0.55 -36.75 -26.48
CA VAL A 10 1.29 -36.86 -25.22
C VAL A 10 1.24 -35.57 -24.41
N VAL A 11 1.53 -35.68 -23.12
CA VAL A 11 1.66 -34.55 -22.19
C VAL A 11 2.97 -34.64 -21.42
N PRO A 12 3.59 -33.50 -21.03
CA PRO A 12 4.71 -33.52 -20.09
C PRO A 12 4.34 -34.19 -18.76
N VAL A 13 5.23 -35.05 -18.23
CA VAL A 13 4.96 -35.89 -17.04
C VAL A 13 4.59 -35.07 -15.80
N ASP A 14 5.30 -33.96 -15.54
CA ASP A 14 5.14 -33.16 -14.31
C ASP A 14 4.18 -31.96 -14.46
N GLN A 15 3.43 -31.87 -15.57
CA GLN A 15 2.50 -30.75 -15.73
C GLN A 15 1.20 -31.00 -14.95
N PRO A 16 0.65 -29.98 -14.27
CA PRO A 16 -0.75 -29.99 -13.86
C PRO A 16 -1.70 -30.10 -15.06
N ASN A 17 -2.60 -31.07 -15.02
CA ASN A 17 -3.60 -31.35 -16.06
C ASN A 17 -5.02 -30.96 -15.64
N THR A 18 -5.24 -30.69 -14.34
CA THR A 18 -6.56 -30.31 -13.80
C THR A 18 -6.50 -29.01 -13.00
N VAL A 19 -7.63 -28.30 -12.90
CA VAL A 19 -7.75 -27.10 -12.04
C VAL A 19 -7.44 -27.44 -10.58
N ARG A 20 -7.74 -28.67 -10.15
CA ARG A 20 -7.39 -29.17 -8.81
C ARG A 20 -5.89 -29.23 -8.60
N GLU A 21 -5.13 -29.78 -9.54
CA GLU A 21 -3.66 -29.83 -9.44
C GLU A 21 -3.04 -28.43 -9.46
N ILE A 22 -3.64 -27.48 -10.20
CA ILE A 22 -3.24 -26.06 -10.12
C ILE A 22 -3.45 -25.52 -8.70
N ALA A 23 -4.59 -25.80 -8.07
CA ALA A 23 -4.83 -25.39 -6.68
C ALA A 23 -3.82 -26.03 -5.72
N GLU A 24 -3.59 -27.35 -5.82
CA GLU A 24 -2.61 -28.07 -5.00
C GLU A 24 -1.19 -27.52 -5.14
N ARG A 25 -0.85 -26.96 -6.31
CA ARG A 25 0.44 -26.31 -6.55
C ARG A 25 0.54 -24.90 -5.97
N LEU A 26 -0.50 -24.09 -6.11
CA LEU A 26 -0.45 -22.67 -5.70
C LEU A 26 -0.76 -22.48 -4.21
N PHE A 27 -1.72 -23.24 -3.68
CA PHE A 27 -2.30 -22.98 -2.36
C PHE A 27 -1.35 -23.13 -1.17
N PRO A 28 -0.39 -24.08 -1.17
CA PRO A 28 0.52 -24.25 -0.02
C PRO A 28 1.34 -23.00 0.34
N ALA A 29 1.49 -22.04 -0.58
CA ALA A 29 2.20 -20.81 -0.30
C ALA A 29 1.41 -19.85 0.60
N TYR A 30 0.07 -19.88 0.58
CA TYR A 30 -0.75 -18.84 1.19
C TYR A 30 -1.30 -19.23 2.56
N THR A 31 -1.33 -18.26 3.48
CA THR A 31 -2.03 -18.33 4.75
C THR A 31 -3.03 -17.17 4.84
N VAL A 32 -4.24 -17.42 5.33
CA VAL A 32 -5.27 -16.38 5.53
C VAL A 32 -5.80 -16.47 6.96
N GLU A 33 -5.61 -15.44 7.77
CA GLU A 33 -6.17 -15.37 9.12
C GLU A 33 -7.69 -15.24 9.07
N ALA A 34 -8.39 -16.07 9.85
CA ALA A 34 -9.86 -16.05 9.98
C ALA A 34 -10.61 -16.06 8.63
N GLY A 35 -10.03 -16.73 7.63
CA GLY A 35 -10.55 -16.73 6.26
C GLY A 35 -10.12 -17.95 5.47
N GLY A 36 -10.24 -17.83 4.15
CA GLY A 36 -9.90 -18.89 3.21
C GLY A 36 -9.67 -18.34 1.82
N PHE A 37 -9.38 -19.25 0.88
CA PHE A 37 -9.17 -18.89 -0.51
C PHE A 37 -9.49 -20.04 -1.45
N HIS A 38 -9.83 -19.71 -2.69
CA HIS A 38 -10.15 -20.68 -3.74
C HIS A 38 -9.79 -20.13 -5.12
N LEU A 39 -9.71 -21.02 -6.11
CA LEU A 39 -9.59 -20.62 -7.51
C LEU A 39 -10.95 -20.16 -8.01
N ALA A 40 -10.99 -18.99 -8.65
CA ALA A 40 -12.19 -18.47 -9.30
C ALA A 40 -11.89 -18.23 -10.78
N GLY A 41 -12.72 -18.79 -11.67
CA GLY A 41 -12.57 -18.62 -13.11
C GLY A 41 -11.25 -19.16 -13.69
N CYS A 42 -10.65 -20.16 -13.06
CA CYS A 42 -9.44 -20.80 -13.57
C CYS A 42 -9.76 -21.63 -14.82
N LYS A 43 -8.96 -21.46 -15.87
CA LYS A 43 -9.02 -22.24 -17.10
C LYS A 43 -7.64 -22.81 -17.43
N LEU A 44 -7.65 -23.97 -18.07
CA LEU A 44 -6.48 -24.62 -18.64
C LEU A 44 -6.68 -24.70 -20.15
N GLU A 45 -5.80 -24.01 -20.88
CA GLU A 45 -5.80 -24.00 -22.33
C GLU A 45 -4.71 -24.93 -22.87
N ASP A 46 -5.00 -25.54 -24.02
CA ASP A 46 -4.08 -26.48 -24.65
C ASP A 46 -3.28 -25.73 -25.71
N HIS A 47 -1.97 -25.77 -25.54
CA HIS A 47 -1.03 -25.25 -26.52
C HIS A 47 -0.26 -26.44 -27.11
N PRO A 48 -0.66 -26.88 -28.31
CA PRO A 48 -0.04 -28.02 -28.96
C PRO A 48 1.32 -27.64 -29.53
N PHE A 49 2.30 -28.51 -29.31
CA PHE A 49 3.57 -28.55 -30.00
C PHE A 49 3.67 -29.88 -30.75
N VAL A 50 4.39 -29.90 -31.86
CA VAL A 50 4.69 -31.15 -32.57
C VAL A 50 6.18 -31.43 -32.44
N ARG A 51 6.51 -32.59 -31.87
CA ARG A 51 7.86 -33.15 -31.86
C ARG A 51 7.98 -34.13 -33.02
N LEU A 52 8.91 -33.85 -33.92
CA LEU A 52 9.27 -34.70 -35.05
C LEU A 52 10.59 -35.39 -34.75
N GLU A 53 10.61 -36.71 -34.88
CA GLU A 53 11.81 -37.52 -34.76
C GLU A 53 12.31 -37.93 -36.14
N PHE A 54 13.56 -37.58 -36.43
CA PHE A 54 14.21 -37.94 -37.69
C PHE A 54 15.36 -38.91 -37.40
N GLN A 55 15.32 -40.05 -38.08
CA GLN A 55 16.39 -41.05 -38.05
C GLN A 55 17.34 -40.81 -39.22
N SER A 56 18.65 -40.67 -38.94
CA SER A 56 19.71 -40.69 -39.97
C SER A 56 20.81 -41.69 -39.61
N ALA A 57 21.80 -41.85 -40.50
CA ALA A 57 22.99 -42.66 -40.25
C ALA A 57 23.80 -42.19 -39.02
N ARG A 58 23.69 -40.91 -38.64
CA ARG A 58 24.39 -40.32 -37.47
C ARG A 58 23.59 -40.40 -36.16
N GLY A 59 22.34 -40.86 -36.21
CA GLY A 59 21.49 -41.00 -35.03
C GLY A 59 20.15 -40.28 -35.16
N VAL A 60 19.56 -39.98 -34.00
CA VAL A 60 18.23 -39.38 -33.88
C VAL A 60 18.36 -37.86 -33.76
N SER A 61 17.57 -37.13 -34.53
CA SER A 61 17.42 -35.67 -34.41
C SER A 61 15.97 -35.32 -34.11
N LEU A 62 15.75 -34.39 -33.18
CA LEU A 62 14.42 -33.93 -32.77
C LEU A 62 14.19 -32.49 -33.22
N VAL A 63 13.02 -32.22 -33.78
CA VAL A 63 12.55 -30.87 -34.09
C VAL A 63 11.22 -30.63 -33.40
N TYR A 64 11.10 -29.49 -32.72
CA TYR A 64 9.88 -29.08 -32.02
C TYR A 64 9.29 -27.87 -32.73
N VAL A 65 7.99 -27.91 -33.04
CA VAL A 65 7.29 -26.83 -33.73
C VAL A 65 6.02 -26.45 -32.98
N ASP A 66 5.78 -25.14 -32.84
CA ASP A 66 4.57 -24.58 -32.26
C ASP A 66 3.39 -24.64 -33.26
N ALA A 67 2.18 -24.29 -32.78
CA ALA A 67 0.98 -24.28 -33.61
C ALA A 67 1.08 -23.37 -34.85
N GLN A 68 1.94 -22.35 -34.82
CA GLN A 68 2.20 -21.46 -35.96
C GLN A 68 3.27 -22.01 -36.93
N GLY A 69 3.83 -23.19 -36.65
CA GLY A 69 4.88 -23.81 -37.45
C GLY A 69 6.26 -23.18 -37.26
N ARG A 70 6.47 -22.44 -36.16
CA ARG A 70 7.78 -21.91 -35.76
C ARG A 70 8.48 -22.91 -34.87
N GLU A 71 9.81 -22.97 -34.96
CA GLU A 71 10.59 -23.84 -34.11
C GLU A 71 10.53 -23.38 -32.65
N ALA A 72 10.26 -24.31 -31.73
CA ALA A 72 10.41 -24.07 -30.31
C ALA A 72 11.91 -24.16 -29.94
N ASP A 73 12.44 -23.12 -29.31
CA ASP A 73 13.83 -23.12 -28.87
C ASP A 73 14.08 -24.14 -27.74
N ALA A 74 15.36 -24.48 -27.53
CA ALA A 74 15.76 -25.46 -26.54
C ALA A 74 15.39 -25.07 -25.10
N ALA A 75 15.36 -23.77 -24.77
CA ALA A 75 15.01 -23.29 -23.45
C ALA A 75 13.52 -23.53 -23.15
N LEU A 76 12.64 -23.25 -24.12
CA LEU A 76 11.20 -23.51 -24.05
C LEU A 76 10.90 -25.01 -23.99
N VAL A 77 11.55 -25.82 -24.82
CA VAL A 77 11.42 -27.29 -24.83
C VAL A 77 11.76 -27.88 -23.46
N SER A 78 12.87 -27.44 -22.86
CA SER A 78 13.30 -27.86 -21.52
C SER A 78 12.33 -27.39 -20.43
N THR A 79 11.96 -26.12 -20.48
CA THR A 79 11.02 -25.42 -19.59
C THR A 79 9.66 -26.12 -19.51
N LEU A 80 9.11 -26.53 -20.66
CA LEU A 80 7.82 -27.19 -20.73
C LEU A 80 7.90 -28.71 -20.59
N GLY A 81 9.11 -29.28 -20.48
CA GLY A 81 9.29 -30.72 -20.27
C GLY A 81 8.93 -31.55 -21.50
N MET A 82 9.03 -30.97 -22.70
CA MET A 82 8.59 -31.62 -23.94
C MET A 82 9.42 -32.85 -24.33
N ALA A 83 10.58 -33.05 -23.69
CA ALA A 83 11.39 -34.25 -23.89
C ALA A 83 10.85 -35.46 -23.12
N ASN A 84 10.26 -35.24 -21.93
CA ASN A 84 9.77 -36.30 -21.04
C ASN A 84 8.25 -36.28 -20.97
N THR A 85 7.61 -37.18 -21.71
CA THR A 85 6.17 -37.17 -21.93
C THR A 85 5.52 -38.52 -21.66
N THR A 86 4.25 -38.49 -21.28
CA THR A 86 3.38 -39.67 -21.09
C THR A 86 2.17 -39.57 -22.04
N PRO A 87 1.54 -40.70 -22.43
CA PRO A 87 0.36 -40.67 -23.29
C PRO A 87 -0.74 -39.77 -22.74
N LEU A 88 -1.38 -39.01 -23.63
CA LEU A 88 -2.52 -38.18 -23.27
C LEU A 88 -3.80 -39.01 -23.27
N GLU A 89 -4.45 -39.14 -22.11
CA GLU A 89 -5.66 -39.96 -21.92
C GLU A 89 -6.97 -39.36 -22.51
N THR A 90 -6.89 -38.39 -23.43
CA THR A 90 -8.07 -37.78 -24.08
C THR A 90 -8.10 -38.02 -25.59
N ASP A 91 -9.32 -38.06 -26.13
CA ASP A 91 -9.59 -38.10 -27.57
C ASP A 91 -9.44 -36.75 -28.27
N ARG A 92 -8.91 -35.73 -27.58
CA ARG A 92 -8.62 -34.44 -28.21
C ARG A 92 -7.56 -34.64 -29.30
N ARG A 93 -7.90 -34.24 -30.51
CA ARG A 93 -7.04 -34.30 -31.70
C ARG A 93 -6.93 -32.93 -32.33
N LEU A 94 -5.77 -32.64 -32.91
CA LEU A 94 -5.61 -31.49 -33.79
C LEU A 94 -6.41 -31.72 -35.08
N PRO A 95 -6.97 -30.67 -35.69
CA PRO A 95 -7.47 -30.75 -37.06
C PRO A 95 -6.36 -31.23 -37.99
N GLU A 96 -6.68 -32.18 -38.87
CA GLU A 96 -5.71 -32.84 -39.78
C GLU A 96 -4.84 -31.82 -40.53
N ARG A 97 -5.48 -30.79 -41.13
CA ARG A 97 -4.79 -29.71 -41.85
C ARG A 97 -3.80 -28.93 -40.98
N GLU A 98 -4.09 -28.76 -39.69
CA GLU A 98 -3.20 -28.04 -38.77
C GLU A 98 -1.98 -28.90 -38.44
N LEU A 99 -2.20 -30.20 -38.17
CA LEU A 99 -1.13 -31.16 -37.93
C LEU A 99 -0.22 -31.31 -39.16
N GLU A 100 -0.80 -31.48 -40.36
CA GLU A 100 -0.05 -31.55 -41.61
C GLU A 100 0.82 -30.31 -41.83
N ARG A 101 0.27 -29.12 -41.60
CA ARG A 101 1.02 -27.86 -41.69
C ARG A 101 2.20 -27.83 -40.72
N MET A 102 1.98 -28.23 -39.47
CA MET A 102 3.05 -28.28 -38.45
C MET A 102 4.15 -29.28 -38.85
N ILE A 103 3.78 -30.47 -39.33
CA ILE A 103 4.72 -31.49 -39.82
C ILE A 103 5.54 -30.97 -41.01
N GLN A 104 4.90 -30.30 -41.98
CA GLN A 104 5.57 -29.71 -43.14
C GLN A 104 6.58 -28.63 -42.72
N CYS A 105 6.19 -27.74 -41.80
CA CYS A 105 7.09 -26.72 -41.26
C CYS A 105 8.29 -27.33 -40.52
N GLY A 106 8.06 -28.30 -39.63
CA GLY A 106 9.13 -28.98 -38.91
C GLY A 106 10.06 -29.77 -39.83
N THR A 107 9.54 -30.40 -40.88
CA THR A 107 10.34 -31.08 -41.91
C THR A 107 11.24 -30.10 -42.68
N ARG A 108 10.72 -28.91 -43.00
CA ARG A 108 11.52 -27.84 -43.62
C ARG A 108 12.62 -27.33 -42.69
N ILE A 109 12.33 -27.17 -41.39
CA ILE A 109 13.33 -26.78 -40.38
C ILE A 109 14.42 -27.86 -40.25
N ALA A 110 14.03 -29.13 -40.17
CA ALA A 110 14.93 -30.28 -40.14
C ALA A 110 15.89 -30.26 -41.36
N ARG A 111 15.36 -30.00 -42.56
CA ARG A 111 16.14 -29.88 -43.80
C ARG A 111 17.19 -28.78 -43.79
N GLN A 112 16.94 -27.70 -43.07
CA GLN A 112 17.88 -26.59 -42.96
C GLN A 112 18.97 -26.84 -41.91
N LYS A 113 18.65 -27.57 -40.85
CA LYS A 113 19.52 -27.72 -39.67
C LYS A 113 20.28 -29.01 -39.60
N ILE A 114 19.75 -30.08 -40.18
CA ILE A 114 20.37 -31.41 -40.12
C ILE A 114 21.14 -31.59 -41.43
N PRO A 115 22.48 -31.66 -41.40
CA PRO A 115 23.30 -31.75 -42.62
C PRO A 115 22.99 -32.96 -43.51
N GLU A 116 22.35 -34.00 -42.96
CA GLU A 116 21.94 -35.22 -43.66
C GLU A 116 20.42 -35.32 -43.88
N ALA A 117 19.68 -34.22 -43.71
CA ALA A 117 18.22 -34.25 -43.72
C ALA A 117 17.59 -34.78 -45.01
N GLU A 118 18.29 -34.69 -46.15
CA GLU A 118 17.82 -35.29 -47.41
C GLU A 118 17.77 -36.81 -47.34
N SER A 119 18.58 -37.43 -46.47
CA SER A 119 18.61 -38.87 -46.21
C SER A 119 17.95 -39.28 -44.89
N ALA A 120 17.48 -38.32 -44.09
CA ALA A 120 16.82 -38.59 -42.81
C ALA A 120 15.34 -38.92 -43.01
N THR A 121 14.88 -40.01 -42.40
CA THR A 121 13.48 -40.44 -42.46
C THR A 121 12.73 -40.01 -41.20
N LEU A 122 11.56 -39.39 -41.35
CA LEU A 122 10.66 -39.09 -40.24
C LEU A 122 10.16 -40.42 -39.65
N SER A 123 10.57 -40.75 -38.42
CA SER A 123 10.23 -42.02 -37.75
C SER A 123 8.99 -41.90 -36.87
N ARG A 124 8.80 -40.73 -36.23
CA ARG A 124 7.74 -40.53 -35.23
C ARG A 124 7.26 -39.08 -35.18
N VAL A 125 5.96 -38.91 -34.90
CA VAL A 125 5.33 -37.60 -34.67
C VAL A 125 4.61 -37.65 -33.33
N ASP A 126 4.98 -36.77 -32.41
CA ASP A 126 4.26 -36.60 -31.15
C ASP A 126 3.61 -35.22 -31.09
N VAL A 127 2.31 -35.16 -30.88
CA VAL A 127 1.59 -33.95 -30.51
C VAL A 127 1.65 -33.80 -28.99
N ILE A 128 2.47 -32.85 -28.53
CA ILE A 128 2.70 -32.55 -27.13
C ILE A 128 1.73 -31.45 -26.69
N CYS A 129 0.76 -31.79 -25.83
CA CYS A 129 -0.20 -30.85 -25.28
C CYS A 129 0.34 -30.18 -24.01
N CYS A 130 0.99 -29.03 -24.18
CA CYS A 130 1.42 -28.20 -23.05
C CYS A 130 0.23 -27.35 -22.54
N ARG A 131 -0.02 -27.34 -21.24
CA ARG A 131 -1.14 -26.59 -20.65
C ARG A 131 -0.73 -25.17 -20.25
N TYR A 132 -1.55 -24.19 -20.57
CA TYR A 132 -1.43 -22.81 -20.09
C TYR A 132 -2.58 -22.50 -19.14
N ALA A 133 -2.25 -22.15 -17.90
CA ALA A 133 -3.21 -21.82 -16.86
C ALA A 133 -3.42 -20.31 -16.81
N HIS A 134 -4.67 -19.88 -16.65
CA HIS A 134 -4.97 -18.50 -16.29
C HIS A 134 -6.22 -18.44 -15.40
N GLY A 135 -6.25 -17.49 -14.47
CA GLY A 135 -7.36 -17.37 -13.54
C GLY A 135 -7.05 -16.38 -12.43
N LYS A 136 -7.75 -16.55 -11.31
CA LYS A 136 -7.49 -15.79 -10.09
C LYS A 136 -7.68 -16.64 -8.85
N ILE A 137 -6.90 -16.33 -7.83
CA ILE A 137 -7.10 -16.79 -6.46
C ILE A 137 -7.96 -15.73 -5.77
N ARG A 138 -9.10 -16.14 -5.22
CA ARG A 138 -9.97 -15.28 -4.44
C ARG A 138 -9.75 -15.56 -2.96
N PHE A 139 -9.27 -14.56 -2.24
CA PHE A 139 -9.16 -14.56 -0.78
C PHE A 139 -10.46 -14.02 -0.18
N THR A 140 -10.90 -14.62 0.92
CA THR A 140 -12.13 -14.23 1.64
C THR A 140 -11.89 -14.18 3.14
N VAL A 141 -12.27 -13.09 3.79
CA VAL A 141 -12.26 -12.92 5.25
C VAL A 141 -13.59 -12.27 5.63
N GLY A 142 -14.45 -12.98 6.36
CA GLY A 142 -15.83 -12.53 6.59
C GLY A 142 -16.60 -12.35 5.28
N ASP A 143 -17.18 -11.17 5.08
CA ASP A 143 -17.90 -10.77 3.86
C ASP A 143 -17.00 -10.10 2.80
N GLN A 144 -15.72 -9.91 3.11
CA GLN A 144 -14.77 -9.22 2.26
C GLN A 144 -14.04 -10.20 1.34
N SER A 145 -13.66 -9.72 0.16
CA SER A 145 -12.89 -10.52 -0.79
C SER A 145 -11.86 -9.72 -1.56
N ALA A 146 -10.75 -10.37 -1.91
CA ALA A 146 -9.69 -9.83 -2.75
C ALA A 146 -9.25 -10.86 -3.79
N ASP A 147 -8.98 -10.41 -5.02
CA ASP A 147 -8.65 -11.27 -6.14
C ASP A 147 -7.19 -11.06 -6.58
N LEU A 148 -6.41 -12.14 -6.64
CA LEU A 148 -5.05 -12.18 -7.19
C LEU A 148 -5.03 -12.94 -8.52
N ARG A 149 -4.72 -12.25 -9.61
CA ARG A 149 -4.66 -12.86 -10.94
C ARG A 149 -3.35 -13.62 -11.13
N PHE A 150 -3.41 -14.73 -11.84
CA PHE A 150 -2.24 -15.47 -12.29
C PHE A 150 -2.44 -15.94 -13.73
N SER A 151 -1.32 -16.10 -14.45
CA SER A 151 -1.27 -16.83 -15.70
C SER A 151 0.13 -17.37 -15.95
N GLY A 152 0.22 -18.48 -16.67
CA GLY A 152 1.50 -19.08 -17.01
C GLY A 152 1.36 -20.52 -17.47
N TRP A 153 2.46 -21.09 -17.95
CA TRP A 153 2.54 -22.51 -18.26
C TRP A 153 2.26 -23.35 -17.01
N ALA A 154 1.43 -24.38 -17.10
CA ALA A 154 1.01 -25.13 -15.92
C ALA A 154 2.21 -25.78 -15.19
N ARG A 155 3.15 -26.38 -15.94
CA ARG A 155 4.42 -26.92 -15.40
C ARG A 155 5.31 -25.83 -14.79
N GLN A 156 5.25 -24.64 -15.38
CA GLN A 156 5.73 -23.32 -14.94
C GLN A 156 5.34 -22.82 -13.56
N LEU A 157 4.10 -23.11 -13.20
CA LEU A 157 3.32 -22.12 -12.49
C LEU A 157 3.77 -22.05 -11.04
N GLU A 158 4.18 -20.86 -10.61
CA GLU A 158 4.54 -20.57 -9.23
C GLU A 158 3.47 -19.64 -8.62
N PRO A 159 3.22 -19.74 -7.30
CA PRO A 159 2.28 -18.86 -6.62
C PRO A 159 2.80 -17.41 -6.64
N PRO A 160 2.08 -16.46 -7.27
CA PRO A 160 2.49 -15.06 -7.22
C PRO A 160 2.25 -14.48 -5.82
N PRO A 161 3.07 -13.56 -5.32
CA PRO A 161 2.75 -12.87 -4.07
C PRO A 161 1.47 -12.04 -4.22
N PHE A 162 0.68 -11.95 -3.16
CA PHE A 162 -0.41 -10.99 -3.09
C PHE A 162 0.17 -9.60 -2.86
N VAL A 163 -0.06 -8.68 -3.79
CA VAL A 163 0.31 -7.27 -3.64
C VAL A 163 -0.85 -6.52 -2.99
N CYS A 164 -0.68 -6.06 -1.76
CA CYS A 164 -1.72 -5.32 -1.05
C CYS A 164 -2.02 -3.99 -1.75
N PRO A 165 -3.27 -3.72 -2.18
CA PRO A 165 -3.59 -2.49 -2.93
C PRO A 165 -3.50 -1.21 -2.09
N TYR A 166 -3.49 -1.33 -0.76
CA TYR A 166 -3.44 -0.20 0.16
C TYR A 166 -2.01 0.16 0.58
N THR A 167 -1.10 -0.82 0.62
CA THR A 167 0.25 -0.63 1.17
C THR A 167 1.36 -0.92 0.17
N GLY A 168 1.06 -1.61 -0.94
CA GLY A 168 2.03 -2.09 -1.92
C GLY A 168 2.88 -3.26 -1.44
N ILE A 169 2.69 -3.74 -0.20
CA ILE A 169 3.47 -4.85 0.36
C ILE A 169 3.06 -6.16 -0.32
N GLU A 170 4.07 -6.89 -0.80
CA GLU A 170 3.95 -8.27 -1.28
C GLU A 170 3.94 -9.23 -0.11
N THR A 171 2.98 -10.16 -0.10
CA THR A 171 2.85 -11.13 0.97
C THR A 171 2.26 -12.46 0.49
N PHE A 172 2.48 -13.50 1.28
CA PHE A 172 1.75 -14.75 1.21
C PHE A 172 0.88 -14.99 2.46
N HIS A 173 0.89 -14.05 3.42
CA HIS A 173 0.13 -14.12 4.66
C HIS A 173 -0.86 -12.96 4.73
N LEU A 174 -2.14 -13.27 4.55
CA LEU A 174 -3.20 -12.28 4.46
C LEU A 174 -4.06 -12.26 5.73
N ALA A 175 -4.52 -11.07 6.09
CA ALA A 175 -5.55 -10.89 7.12
C ALA A 175 -6.41 -9.67 6.76
N ALA A 176 -7.52 -9.47 7.48
CA ALA A 176 -8.35 -8.28 7.32
C ALA A 176 -8.18 -7.31 8.50
N THR A 177 -8.26 -6.01 8.22
CA THR A 177 -8.49 -4.99 9.25
C THR A 177 -9.93 -5.07 9.76
N ASP A 178 -10.22 -4.39 10.87
CA ASP A 178 -11.59 -4.32 11.40
C ASP A 178 -12.55 -3.56 10.45
N GLU A 179 -12.01 -2.81 9.49
CA GLU A 179 -12.77 -2.14 8.42
C GLU A 179 -12.93 -3.03 7.17
N GLY A 180 -12.46 -4.27 7.22
CA GLY A 180 -12.63 -5.23 6.14
C GLY A 180 -11.56 -5.18 5.04
N GLN A 181 -10.49 -4.42 5.23
CA GLN A 181 -9.43 -4.33 4.22
C GLN A 181 -8.52 -5.55 4.31
N ILE A 182 -8.53 -6.40 3.28
CA ILE A 182 -7.60 -7.54 3.16
C ILE A 182 -6.22 -7.01 2.78
N ALA A 183 -5.23 -7.29 3.62
CA ALA A 183 -3.85 -6.80 3.50
C ALA A 183 -2.84 -7.84 3.98
N ALA A 184 -1.55 -7.52 3.84
CA ALA A 184 -0.46 -8.27 4.47
C ALA A 184 -0.66 -8.29 5.99
N ALA A 185 -0.71 -9.47 6.59
CA ALA A 185 -0.97 -9.63 8.02
C ALA A 185 0.09 -8.91 8.86
N GLU A 186 1.36 -8.97 8.45
CA GLU A 186 2.50 -8.27 9.06
C GLU A 186 2.42 -6.74 8.96
N ALA A 187 1.62 -6.20 8.04
CA ALA A 187 1.44 -4.76 7.89
C ALA A 187 0.31 -4.21 8.77
N ILE A 188 -0.62 -5.06 9.24
CA ILE A 188 -1.75 -4.64 10.07
C ILE A 188 -1.25 -4.32 11.48
N GLN A 189 -1.63 -3.15 11.97
CA GLN A 189 -1.26 -2.63 13.28
C GLN A 189 -2.48 -2.45 14.18
N THR A 190 -2.24 -2.50 15.48
CA THR A 190 -3.29 -2.28 16.48
C THR A 190 -3.25 -0.84 16.98
N CYS A 191 -4.39 -0.16 16.96
CA CYS A 191 -4.55 1.11 17.66
C CYS A 191 -4.39 0.90 19.16
N ALA A 192 -3.43 1.59 19.79
CA ALA A 192 -3.13 1.41 21.21
C ALA A 192 -4.27 1.88 22.15
N ILE A 193 -5.23 2.66 21.65
CA ILE A 193 -6.35 3.18 22.45
C ILE A 193 -7.59 2.30 22.30
N THR A 194 -7.95 1.93 21.06
CA THR A 194 -9.20 1.20 20.78
C THR A 194 -9.01 -0.29 20.68
N GLY A 195 -7.78 -0.78 20.52
CA GLY A 195 -7.49 -2.17 20.19
C GLY A 195 -7.85 -2.55 18.75
N ARG A 196 -8.35 -1.61 17.93
CA ARG A 196 -8.76 -1.89 16.56
C ARG A 196 -7.57 -2.25 15.67
N ARG A 197 -7.73 -3.25 14.80
CA ARG A 197 -6.77 -3.63 13.77
C ARG A 197 -6.96 -2.73 12.55
N VAL A 198 -5.93 -1.98 12.18
CA VAL A 198 -5.96 -1.00 11.09
C VAL A 198 -4.66 -0.98 10.30
N LEU A 199 -4.66 -0.33 9.14
CA LEU A 199 -3.45 -0.10 8.37
C LEU A 199 -2.56 0.97 9.02
N PRO A 200 -1.24 0.97 8.76
CA PRO A 200 -0.30 1.91 9.38
C PRO A 200 -0.65 3.38 9.14
N ASP A 201 -1.19 3.70 7.96
CA ASP A 201 -1.53 5.07 7.54
C ASP A 201 -2.74 5.64 8.29
N ALA A 202 -3.58 4.78 8.88
CA ALA A 202 -4.67 5.20 9.74
C ALA A 202 -4.18 5.63 11.15
N LEU A 203 -2.93 5.30 11.51
CA LEU A 203 -2.34 5.57 12.81
C LEU A 203 -1.42 6.78 12.80
N ARG A 204 -1.55 7.63 13.80
CA ARG A 204 -0.61 8.72 14.11
C ARG A 204 0.21 8.38 15.34
N SER A 205 1.42 8.93 15.41
CA SER A 205 2.30 8.77 16.57
C SER A 205 2.27 10.02 17.45
N CYS A 206 2.15 9.82 18.76
CA CYS A 206 2.23 10.90 19.74
C CYS A 206 3.65 11.43 19.86
N SER A 207 3.84 12.73 19.66
CA SER A 207 5.17 13.33 19.80
C SER A 207 5.70 13.37 21.24
N VAL A 208 4.86 13.02 22.23
CA VAL A 208 5.23 13.00 23.65
C VAL A 208 5.52 11.57 24.12
N THR A 209 4.62 10.64 23.82
CA THR A 209 4.68 9.26 24.36
C THR A 209 5.16 8.23 23.35
N GLY A 210 5.20 8.56 22.06
CA GLY A 210 5.47 7.60 20.98
C GLY A 210 4.31 6.65 20.66
N VAL A 211 3.23 6.68 21.45
CA VAL A 211 2.06 5.81 21.27
C VAL A 211 1.41 6.05 19.90
N ARG A 212 1.09 4.95 19.20
CA ARG A 212 0.36 4.96 17.92
C ARG A 212 -1.13 4.70 18.13
N ALA A 213 -1.97 5.61 17.66
CA ALA A 213 -3.42 5.48 17.76
C ALA A 213 -4.12 6.12 16.54
N LEU A 214 -5.42 5.93 16.43
CA LEU A 214 -6.24 6.56 15.39
C LEU A 214 -6.20 8.09 15.50
N ALA A 215 -6.28 8.76 14.35
CA ALA A 215 -6.13 10.21 14.24
C ALA A 215 -7.13 11.01 15.11
N GLU A 216 -8.33 10.47 15.36
CA GLU A 216 -9.37 11.09 16.18
C GLU A 216 -8.98 11.31 17.65
N PHE A 217 -7.96 10.61 18.16
CA PHE A 217 -7.46 10.80 19.53
C PHE A 217 -6.35 11.86 19.64
N PHE A 218 -6.03 12.54 18.55
CA PHE A 218 -4.94 13.50 18.48
C PHE A 218 -5.45 14.91 18.26
N ALA A 219 -4.84 15.84 18.98
CA ALA A 219 -4.89 17.26 18.68
C ALA A 219 -3.50 17.76 18.25
N THR A 220 -3.49 18.80 17.42
CA THR A 220 -2.26 19.48 17.03
C THR A 220 -1.89 20.51 18.09
N CYS A 221 -0.70 20.41 18.65
CA CYS A 221 -0.22 21.42 19.58
C CYS A 221 -0.05 22.78 18.86
N PRO A 222 -0.74 23.85 19.27
CA PRO A 222 -0.72 25.13 18.55
C PRO A 222 0.64 25.84 18.59
N VAL A 223 1.53 25.43 19.49
CA VAL A 223 2.87 26.02 19.65
C VAL A 223 3.94 25.25 18.86
N SER A 224 3.87 23.91 18.80
CA SER A 224 4.88 23.09 18.13
C SER A 224 4.44 22.56 16.75
N GLY A 225 3.15 22.59 16.45
CA GLY A 225 2.56 21.97 15.26
C GLY A 225 2.56 20.43 15.28
N LYS A 226 3.05 19.79 16.35
CA LYS A 226 3.13 18.32 16.45
C LYS A 226 1.81 17.71 16.93
N ALA A 227 1.52 16.49 16.46
CA ALA A 227 0.38 15.70 16.92
C ALA A 227 0.64 15.14 18.33
N VAL A 228 -0.28 15.39 19.24
CA VAL A 228 -0.24 14.94 20.63
C VAL A 228 -1.57 14.30 20.96
N LEU A 229 -1.56 13.21 21.72
CA LEU A 229 -2.79 12.65 22.25
C LEU A 229 -3.52 13.70 23.09
N GLU A 230 -4.82 13.86 22.90
CA GLU A 230 -5.59 14.92 23.58
C GLU A 230 -5.46 14.84 25.10
N LYS A 231 -5.47 13.63 25.66
CA LYS A 231 -5.30 13.37 27.10
C LYS A 231 -3.94 13.78 27.67
N GLU A 232 -2.91 13.88 26.82
CA GLU A 232 -1.55 14.25 27.23
C GLU A 232 -1.30 15.76 27.11
N MET A 233 -2.24 16.52 26.54
CA MET A 233 -2.12 17.97 26.45
C MET A 233 -2.32 18.60 27.82
N VAL A 234 -1.54 19.64 28.10
CA VAL A 234 -1.60 20.39 29.35
C VAL A 234 -1.94 21.86 29.08
N PRO A 235 -2.73 22.51 29.94
CA PRO A 235 -3.01 23.94 29.79
C PRO A 235 -1.78 24.77 30.16
N CYS A 236 -1.48 25.77 29.34
CA CYS A 236 -0.51 26.81 29.70
C CYS A 236 -1.10 27.70 30.81
N SER A 237 -0.40 27.88 31.93
CA SER A 237 -0.85 28.74 33.04
C SER A 237 -1.04 30.20 32.63
N THR A 238 -0.33 30.66 31.59
CA THR A 238 -0.40 32.03 31.09
C THR A 238 -1.43 32.22 29.98
N CYS A 239 -1.43 31.46 28.88
CA CYS A 239 -2.43 31.71 27.82
C CYS A 239 -3.68 30.82 27.91
N GLY A 240 -3.68 29.79 28.76
CA GLY A 240 -4.79 28.83 28.88
C GLY A 240 -4.88 27.83 27.72
N GLN A 241 -4.07 27.94 26.67
CA GLN A 241 -4.09 26.98 25.57
C GLN A 241 -3.65 25.59 26.03
N MET A 242 -4.36 24.57 25.54
CA MET A 242 -3.90 23.19 25.58
C MET A 242 -2.70 23.04 24.65
N VAL A 243 -1.55 22.64 25.20
CA VAL A 243 -0.29 22.51 24.47
C VAL A 243 0.40 21.19 24.83
N SER A 244 1.40 20.83 24.03
CA SER A 244 2.28 19.71 24.37
C SER A 244 3.05 20.03 25.66
N PRO A 245 3.18 19.09 26.61
CA PRO A 245 4.05 19.28 27.78
C PRO A 245 5.51 19.52 27.38
N MET A 246 5.95 19.05 26.20
CA MET A 246 7.30 19.27 25.68
C MET A 246 7.62 20.75 25.40
N VAL A 247 6.61 21.61 25.23
CA VAL A 247 6.80 23.05 25.02
C VAL A 247 6.53 23.89 26.27
N VAL A 248 6.37 23.24 27.43
CA VAL A 248 6.01 23.91 28.69
C VAL A 248 7.20 23.90 29.64
N THR A 249 7.59 25.09 30.11
CA THR A 249 8.60 25.27 31.16
C THR A 249 8.00 26.13 32.27
N ALA A 250 8.09 25.69 33.52
CA ALA A 250 7.51 26.37 34.67
C ALA A 250 6.02 26.75 34.47
N GLY A 251 5.24 25.84 33.88
CA GLY A 251 3.82 26.02 33.59
C GLY A 251 3.49 26.96 32.41
N ARG A 252 4.49 27.55 31.75
CA ARG A 252 4.30 28.48 30.63
C ARG A 252 4.72 27.83 29.31
N CYS A 253 3.88 27.93 28.28
CA CYS A 253 4.26 27.47 26.95
C CYS A 253 5.36 28.35 26.33
N ALA A 254 6.11 27.81 25.37
CA ALA A 254 7.20 28.51 24.70
C ALA A 254 6.78 29.88 24.12
N ALA A 255 5.59 29.98 23.51
CA ALA A 255 5.07 31.25 23.00
C ALA A 255 4.87 32.29 24.12
N CYS A 256 4.33 31.89 25.28
CA CYS A 256 4.23 32.80 26.43
C CYS A 256 5.60 33.18 26.99
N GLN A 257 6.61 32.31 26.88
CA GLN A 257 7.97 32.60 27.34
C GLN A 257 8.68 33.58 26.39
N SER A 258 8.40 33.51 25.09
CA SER A 258 9.01 34.36 24.05
C SER A 258 8.29 35.68 23.81
N LEU A 259 7.45 36.15 24.74
CA LEU A 259 6.74 37.44 24.65
C LEU A 259 7.74 38.60 24.49
N ALA A 260 7.74 39.24 23.32
CA ALA A 260 8.65 40.33 22.96
C ALA A 260 7.88 41.61 22.65
N GLY A 261 8.56 42.76 22.74
CA GLY A 261 7.96 44.04 22.32
C GLY A 261 7.62 44.03 20.82
N PRO A 262 6.62 44.83 20.39
CA PRO A 262 6.29 44.93 18.97
C PRO A 262 7.46 45.48 18.17
N GLU A 263 7.54 45.06 16.91
CA GLU A 263 8.46 45.65 15.94
C GLU A 263 8.00 47.06 15.55
N THR A 264 8.89 47.84 14.95
CA THR A 264 8.51 49.13 14.36
C THR A 264 7.50 48.87 13.24
N ASP A 265 6.33 49.50 13.33
CA ASP A 265 5.21 49.33 12.38
C ASP A 265 4.62 47.90 12.33
N ASP A 266 4.54 47.22 13.49
CA ASP A 266 3.98 45.88 13.60
C ASP A 266 2.49 45.83 13.17
N PRO A 267 2.14 45.12 12.08
CA PRO A 267 0.77 45.09 11.56
C PRO A 267 -0.23 44.47 12.53
N ARG A 268 0.23 43.63 13.47
CA ARG A 268 -0.63 43.05 14.51
C ARG A 268 -1.13 44.12 15.46
N ILE A 269 -0.28 45.10 15.79
CA ILE A 269 -0.69 46.24 16.62
C ILE A 269 -1.75 47.05 15.91
N SER A 270 -1.54 47.38 14.62
CA SER A 270 -2.48 48.15 13.82
C SER A 270 -3.85 47.46 13.74
N ARG A 271 -3.88 46.14 13.51
CA ARG A 271 -5.11 45.34 13.55
C ARG A 271 -5.80 45.39 14.91
N LEU A 272 -5.03 45.26 16.00
CA LEU A 272 -5.57 45.26 17.36
C LEU A 272 -6.13 46.62 17.77
N THR A 273 -5.44 47.71 17.46
CA THR A 273 -5.90 49.07 17.79
C THR A 273 -7.07 49.49 16.90
N GLN A 274 -7.20 48.95 15.69
CA GLN A 274 -8.41 49.11 14.89
C GLN A 274 -9.62 48.39 15.52
N ALA A 275 -9.44 47.15 15.98
CA ALA A 275 -10.51 46.37 16.62
C ALA A 275 -10.86 46.88 18.03
N TYR A 276 -9.87 47.36 18.77
CA TYR A 276 -9.98 47.86 20.15
C TYR A 276 -9.18 49.17 20.31
N PRO A 277 -9.74 50.33 19.93
CA PRO A 277 -9.04 51.62 19.95
C PRO A 277 -8.39 51.99 21.29
N SER A 278 -9.03 51.64 22.40
CA SER A 278 -8.55 51.92 23.77
C SER A 278 -7.21 51.27 24.10
N LEU A 279 -6.80 50.23 23.36
CA LEU A 279 -5.49 49.62 23.49
C LEU A 279 -4.34 50.59 23.20
N SER A 280 -4.55 51.58 22.32
CA SER A 280 -3.55 52.61 21.99
C SER A 280 -3.06 53.41 23.20
N THR A 281 -3.85 53.45 24.29
CA THR A 281 -3.49 54.16 25.53
C THR A 281 -2.49 53.40 26.42
N TRP A 282 -2.10 52.18 26.04
CA TRP A 282 -1.15 51.35 26.77
C TRP A 282 0.26 51.51 26.18
N PRO A 283 1.25 52.01 26.94
CA PRO A 283 2.55 52.39 26.39
C PRO A 283 3.52 51.22 26.20
N ARG A 284 3.24 50.05 26.79
CA ARG A 284 4.14 48.89 26.74
C ARG A 284 3.36 47.65 26.37
N TRP A 285 3.77 47.06 25.26
CA TRP A 285 3.18 45.87 24.66
C TRP A 285 4.22 44.76 24.63
N GLN A 286 3.75 43.53 24.82
CA GLN A 286 4.49 42.34 24.44
C GLN A 286 3.54 41.41 23.72
N LEU A 287 3.99 40.82 22.62
CA LEU A 287 3.19 39.91 21.81
C LEU A 287 3.94 38.62 21.52
N ALA A 288 3.17 37.56 21.40
CA ALA A 288 3.59 36.28 20.88
C ALA A 288 2.40 35.64 20.18
N GLU A 289 2.67 34.74 19.25
CA GLU A 289 1.66 34.13 18.42
C GLU A 289 1.81 32.61 18.44
N THR A 290 0.68 31.92 18.33
CA THR A 290 0.63 30.47 18.08
C THR A 290 -0.18 30.23 16.81
N ALA A 291 -0.31 28.96 16.40
CA ALA A 291 -1.13 28.62 15.25
C ALA A 291 -2.59 29.14 15.34
N THR A 292 -3.14 29.30 16.54
CA THR A 292 -4.58 29.60 16.73
C THR A 292 -4.88 30.89 17.48
N VAL A 293 -3.92 31.47 18.22
CA VAL A 293 -4.17 32.67 19.04
C VAL A 293 -3.03 33.66 18.99
N LEU A 294 -3.38 34.93 19.18
CA LEU A 294 -2.47 36.03 19.48
C LEU A 294 -2.49 36.29 21.00
N ILE A 295 -1.31 36.26 21.62
CA ILE A 295 -1.11 36.50 23.05
C ILE A 295 -0.53 37.89 23.22
N VAL A 296 -1.24 38.76 23.93
CA VAL A 296 -0.86 40.16 24.12
C VAL A 296 -0.78 40.45 25.61
N VAL A 297 0.34 41.04 26.05
CA VAL A 297 0.51 41.56 27.40
C VAL A 297 0.73 43.06 27.36
N LEU A 298 -0.18 43.79 27.97
CA LEU A 298 -0.14 45.25 28.08
C LEU A 298 0.29 45.66 29.49
N ARG A 299 1.05 46.75 29.61
CA ARG A 299 1.45 47.29 30.92
C ARG A 299 1.28 48.80 30.97
N LYS A 300 0.60 49.31 32.01
CA LYS A 300 0.39 50.73 32.27
C LYS A 300 0.43 50.99 33.77
N ARG A 301 1.37 51.83 34.22
CA ARG A 301 1.64 52.09 35.65
C ARG A 301 1.78 50.77 36.45
N LEU A 302 0.95 50.55 37.47
CA LEU A 302 0.94 49.33 38.31
C LEU A 302 0.09 48.20 37.72
N ARG A 303 -0.62 48.42 36.62
CA ARG A 303 -1.51 47.42 36.00
C ARG A 303 -0.80 46.65 34.87
N ARG A 304 -1.14 45.37 34.76
CA ARG A 304 -0.86 44.54 33.59
C ARG A 304 -2.15 43.87 33.13
N LEU A 305 -2.31 43.72 31.82
CA LEU A 305 -3.46 43.04 31.20
C LEU A 305 -2.92 41.99 30.24
N LEU A 306 -3.47 40.78 30.31
CA LEU A 306 -3.23 39.69 29.39
C LEU A 306 -4.49 39.52 28.54
N LEU A 307 -4.30 39.51 27.22
CA LEU A 307 -5.32 39.20 26.24
C LEU A 307 -4.84 37.98 25.44
N VAL A 308 -5.68 36.96 25.36
CA VAL A 308 -5.50 35.84 24.43
C VAL A 308 -6.67 35.91 23.48
N LEU A 309 -6.37 36.28 22.24
CA LEU A 309 -7.36 36.54 21.21
C LEU A 309 -7.25 35.47 20.14
N ASP A 310 -8.37 35.06 19.56
CA ASP A 310 -8.34 34.31 18.32
C ASP A 310 -7.50 35.05 17.27
N LYS A 311 -6.61 34.33 16.59
CA LYS A 311 -5.64 34.95 15.67
C LYS A 311 -6.33 35.59 14.46
N ASP A 312 -7.43 35.00 14.00
CA ASP A 312 -8.11 35.42 12.77
C ASP A 312 -9.21 36.44 13.09
N THR A 313 -10.07 36.14 14.07
CA THR A 313 -11.23 36.99 14.40
C THR A 313 -10.92 38.10 15.42
N LEU A 314 -9.81 37.99 16.15
CA LEU A 314 -9.47 38.86 17.30
C LEU A 314 -10.50 38.84 18.43
N GLU A 315 -11.38 37.84 18.47
CA GLU A 315 -12.31 37.63 19.57
C GLU A 315 -11.57 37.16 20.82
N PRO A 316 -11.92 37.68 22.01
CA PRO A 316 -11.22 37.33 23.23
C PRO A 316 -11.58 35.93 23.70
N ARG A 317 -10.58 35.04 23.72
CA ARG A 317 -10.69 33.69 24.31
C ARG A 317 -10.35 33.67 25.79
N ARG A 318 -9.43 34.55 26.21
CA ARG A 318 -9.04 34.72 27.62
C ARG A 318 -8.65 36.17 27.91
N VAL A 319 -9.09 36.69 29.05
CA VAL A 319 -8.73 38.04 29.52
C VAL A 319 -8.38 37.95 31.00
N ALA A 320 -7.20 38.42 31.38
CA ALA A 320 -6.81 38.43 32.78
C ALA A 320 -6.05 39.71 33.15
N ALA A 321 -6.31 40.24 34.33
CA ALA A 321 -5.61 41.40 34.87
C ALA A 321 -4.62 40.99 35.96
N GLY A 322 -3.58 41.78 36.16
CA GLY A 322 -2.64 41.62 37.26
C GLY A 322 -2.06 42.94 37.72
N SER A 323 -1.31 42.89 38.82
CA SER A 323 -0.56 44.04 39.34
C SER A 323 0.94 43.86 39.11
N ARG A 324 1.72 44.93 39.07
CA ARG A 324 3.19 44.83 39.16
C ARG A 324 3.66 44.25 40.51
N LEU A 325 2.83 44.36 41.54
CA LEU A 325 3.14 43.93 42.91
C LEU A 325 2.83 42.44 43.16
N THR A 326 2.09 41.78 42.28
CA THR A 326 1.74 40.35 42.40
C THR A 326 2.15 39.58 41.15
N ALA A 327 2.53 38.32 41.33
CA ALA A 327 2.90 37.45 40.22
C ALA A 327 1.68 36.86 39.50
N GLY A 328 0.52 36.79 40.18
CA GLY A 328 -0.69 36.14 39.70
C GLY A 328 -1.53 36.98 38.72
N TRP A 329 -2.33 36.26 37.94
CA TRP A 329 -3.37 36.81 37.07
C TRP A 329 -4.74 36.55 37.70
N SER A 330 -5.62 37.55 37.65
CA SER A 330 -7.04 37.45 38.00
C SER A 330 -7.85 37.39 36.72
N GLU A 331 -8.60 36.31 36.53
CA GLU A 331 -9.43 36.10 35.34
C GLU A 331 -10.55 37.15 35.28
N LEU A 332 -10.85 37.61 34.07
CA LEU A 332 -11.92 38.56 33.78
C LEU A 332 -12.84 37.96 32.71
N GLU A 333 -14.14 38.23 32.80
CA GLU A 333 -15.07 37.83 31.74
C GLU A 333 -14.68 38.51 30.41
N PRO A 334 -14.50 37.75 29.31
CA PRO A 334 -14.10 38.30 28.01
C PRO A 334 -15.05 39.38 27.48
N SER A 335 -16.34 39.29 27.79
CA SER A 335 -17.38 40.28 27.44
C SER A 335 -17.11 41.66 28.05
N ARG A 336 -16.43 41.72 29.20
CA ARG A 336 -16.10 42.98 29.90
C ARG A 336 -14.79 43.60 29.41
N LEU A 337 -14.17 43.06 28.37
CA LEU A 337 -12.89 43.54 27.87
C LEU A 337 -12.91 45.05 27.58
N ARG A 338 -13.95 45.54 26.89
CA ARG A 338 -14.07 46.97 26.55
C ARG A 338 -14.12 47.85 27.80
N GLU A 339 -14.95 47.48 28.78
CA GLU A 339 -15.05 48.21 30.06
C GLU A 339 -13.71 48.26 30.82
N VAL A 340 -12.92 47.18 30.75
CA VAL A 340 -11.62 47.08 31.40
C VAL A 340 -10.57 47.91 30.68
N LEU A 341 -10.63 47.98 29.35
CA LEU A 341 -9.71 48.78 28.54
C LEU A 341 -9.95 50.28 28.67
N ASP A 342 -11.18 50.69 28.94
CA ASP A 342 -11.58 52.10 29.08
C ASP A 342 -11.27 52.69 30.47
N ARG A 343 -10.76 51.88 31.42
CA ARG A 343 -10.46 52.26 32.82
C ARG A 343 -8.96 52.44 33.12
#